data_AF-A0AAE0MHU1-F1
#
_entry.id   AF-A0AAE0MHU1-F1
#
_cell.length_a   1.000
_cell.length_b   1.000
_cell.length_c   1.000
_cell.angle_alpha   90.00
_cell.angle_beta   90.00
_cell.angle_gamma   90.00
#
_symmetry.space_group_name_H-M   'P 1'
#
loop_
_entity.id
_entity.type
_entity.pdbx_description
1 polymer ?
#
loop_
_entity_poly.entity_id
_entity_poly.type
_entity_poly.pdbx_seq_one_letter_code
_entity_poly.pdbx_strand_id
1 'polypeptide(L)'
;MPIGGPQDVGFTVELSRSPSAEQAVISYSQQDSRPIERALIKCLPRKLGGQSWHAGGSDPNEPVHLTVEFKDASGNHVTTKHIDRNGNAV
;
A
#
# COMPACT_ATOMS: atom_id res chain seq x y z
N MET A 1 0.35 -0.19 17.79
CA MET A 1 -0.12 1.19 17.48
C MET A 1 -0.46 1.27 16.00
N PRO A 2 -1.39 2.10 15.51
CA PRO A 2 -1.55 2.29 14.07
C PRO A 2 -0.27 2.87 13.45
N ILE A 3 -0.13 2.74 12.13
CA ILE A 3 0.98 3.33 11.36
C ILE A 3 1.05 4.83 11.67
N GLY A 4 2.15 5.26 12.28
CA GLY A 4 2.29 6.61 12.85
C GLY A 4 2.77 7.65 11.84
N GLY A 5 3.31 7.21 10.71
CA GLY A 5 3.70 8.09 9.62
C GLY A 5 4.36 7.37 8.44
N PRO A 6 4.82 8.13 7.43
CA PRO A 6 5.42 7.59 6.21
C PRO A 6 6.66 6.70 6.43
N GLN A 7 7.35 6.86 7.57
CA GLN A 7 8.50 6.03 7.95
C GLN A 7 8.14 4.55 8.17
N ASP A 8 6.88 4.27 8.49
CA ASP A 8 6.36 2.93 8.77
C ASP A 8 5.77 2.25 7.51
N VAL A 9 5.84 2.95 6.36
CA VAL A 9 5.35 2.49 5.05
C VAL A 9 6.55 2.25 4.13
N GLY A 10 6.81 0.98 3.82
CA GLY A 10 7.82 0.58 2.85
C GLY A 10 7.24 0.34 1.46
N PHE A 11 8.10 0.34 0.44
CA PHE A 11 7.75 0.00 -0.94
C PHE A 11 8.65 -1.13 -1.42
N THR A 12 8.11 -2.12 -2.14
CA THR A 12 8.98 -3.13 -2.78
C THR A 12 9.84 -2.54 -3.90
N VAL A 13 9.41 -1.40 -4.46
CA VAL A 13 10.16 -0.60 -5.44
C VAL A 13 10.18 0.85 -4.95
N GLU A 14 11.29 1.29 -4.37
CA GLU A 14 11.41 2.64 -3.77
C GLU A 14 11.16 3.78 -4.77
N LEU A 15 11.48 3.60 -6.06
CA LEU A 15 11.20 4.59 -7.10
C LEU A 15 9.69 4.82 -7.34
N SER A 16 8.83 3.94 -6.83
CA SER A 16 7.36 4.07 -6.88
C SER A 16 6.78 4.74 -5.64
N ARG A 17 7.63 5.17 -4.69
CA ARG A 17 7.22 5.89 -3.49
C ARG A 17 6.50 7.18 -3.87
N SER A 18 5.31 7.38 -3.30
CA SER A 18 4.51 8.58 -3.54
C SER A 18 3.77 8.99 -2.26
N PRO A 19 3.71 10.29 -1.93
CA PRO A 19 3.00 10.78 -0.74
C PRO A 19 1.53 10.34 -0.70
N SER A 20 0.87 10.27 -1.85
CA SER A 20 -0.53 9.81 -1.93
C SER A 20 -0.70 8.33 -1.57
N ALA A 21 0.29 7.48 -1.89
CA ALA A 21 0.24 6.06 -1.50
C ALA A 21 0.46 5.88 0.00
N GLU A 22 1.40 6.63 0.58
CA GLU A 22 1.66 6.62 2.01
C GLU A 22 0.44 7.09 2.79
N GLN A 23 -0.17 8.19 2.36
CA GLN A 23 -1.36 8.73 2.99
C GLN A 23 -2.54 7.73 2.92
N ALA A 24 -2.75 7.06 1.79
CA ALA A 24 -3.79 6.06 1.65
C ALA A 24 -3.60 4.89 2.63
N VAL A 25 -2.37 4.41 2.79
CA VAL A 25 -2.03 3.33 3.73
C VAL A 25 -2.25 3.75 5.17
N ILE A 26 -1.80 4.96 5.54
CA ILE A 26 -2.01 5.52 6.87
C ILE A 26 -3.51 5.63 7.16
N SER A 27 -4.27 6.22 6.25
CA SER A 27 -5.73 6.38 6.35
C SER A 27 -6.46 5.04 6.47
N TYR A 28 -6.07 4.01 5.71
CA TYR A 28 -6.63 2.68 5.87
C TYR A 28 -6.29 2.08 7.24
N SER A 29 -5.02 2.20 7.68
CA SER A 29 -4.58 1.61 8.95
C SER A 29 -5.31 2.17 10.17
N GLN A 30 -5.77 3.43 10.10
CA GLN A 30 -6.54 4.09 11.16
C GLN A 30 -7.99 3.59 11.25
N GLN A 31 -8.53 3.05 10.15
CA GLN A 31 -9.88 2.47 10.10
C GLN A 31 -9.90 1.01 10.56
N ASP A 32 -8.74 0.36 10.59
CA ASP A 32 -8.60 -1.05 10.91
C ASP A 32 -8.30 -1.25 12.41
N SER A 33 -9.08 -2.09 13.09
CA SER A 33 -8.92 -2.31 14.54
C SER A 33 -7.81 -3.31 14.91
N ARG A 34 -7.12 -3.87 13.92
CA ARG A 34 -6.03 -4.85 14.12
C ARG A 34 -4.73 -4.16 14.53
N PRO A 35 -3.76 -4.88 15.15
CA PRO A 35 -2.48 -4.32 15.55
C PRO A 35 -1.54 -4.13 14.33
N ILE A 36 -1.86 -3.16 13.48
CA ILE A 36 -1.10 -2.82 12.28
C ILE A 36 -0.11 -1.70 12.60
N GLU A 37 1.18 -2.02 12.59
CA GLU A 37 2.26 -1.07 12.91
C GLU A 37 3.14 -0.72 11.71
N ARG A 38 3.17 -1.59 10.69
CA ARG A 38 3.94 -1.35 9.47
C ARG A 38 3.16 -1.78 8.25
N ALA A 39 3.51 -1.19 7.11
CA ALA A 39 2.98 -1.58 5.82
C ALA A 39 4.10 -1.73 4.79
N LEU A 40 3.90 -2.66 3.85
CA LEU A 40 4.73 -2.81 2.67
C LEU A 40 3.83 -2.76 1.44
N ILE A 41 3.97 -1.70 0.65
CA ILE A 41 3.27 -1.55 -0.62
C ILE A 41 3.98 -2.39 -1.67
N LYS A 42 3.26 -3.37 -2.21
CA LYS A 42 3.73 -4.22 -3.29
C LYS A 42 3.60 -3.46 -4.60
N CYS A 43 4.67 -2.77 -4.95
CA CYS A 43 4.86 -2.20 -6.27
C CYS A 43 5.28 -3.33 -7.20
N LEU A 44 4.40 -3.70 -8.14
CA LEU A 44 4.80 -4.61 -9.20
C LEU A 44 5.79 -3.88 -10.12
N PRO A 45 6.91 -4.50 -10.51
CA PRO A 45 7.73 -3.95 -11.59
C PRO A 45 6.85 -3.83 -12.84
N ARG A 46 6.89 -2.67 -13.48
CA ARG A 46 6.16 -2.38 -14.72
C ARG A 46 6.45 -3.51 -15.72
N LYS A 47 5.52 -4.44 -15.91
CA LYS A 47 5.66 -5.45 -16.96
C LYS A 47 5.60 -4.71 -18.30
N LEU A 48 6.74 -4.64 -19.00
CA LEU A 48 6.77 -4.50 -20.45
C LEU A 48 5.92 -5.66 -21.02
N GLY A 49 4.69 -5.37 -21.45
CA GLY A 49 3.80 -6.38 -22.05
C GLY A 49 2.40 -6.55 -21.46
N GLY A 50 1.95 -5.67 -20.55
CA GLY A 50 0.52 -5.33 -20.50
C GLY A 50 -0.43 -6.23 -19.70
N GLN A 51 0.03 -7.08 -18.78
CA GLN A 51 -0.86 -7.69 -17.78
C GLN A 51 -0.19 -7.78 -16.40
N SER A 52 -0.45 -6.78 -15.56
CA SER A 52 -0.30 -6.87 -14.11
C SER A 52 -1.62 -7.34 -13.50
N TRP A 53 -1.56 -8.15 -12.45
CA TRP A 53 -2.71 -8.66 -11.68
C TRP A 53 -3.52 -7.57 -10.94
N HIS A 54 -3.19 -6.30 -11.18
CA HIS A 54 -3.86 -5.14 -10.63
C HIS A 54 -4.12 -4.19 -11.79
N ALA A 55 -5.40 -3.90 -12.05
CA ALA A 55 -5.79 -2.77 -12.88
C ALA A 55 -5.29 -1.51 -12.18
N GLY A 56 -4.25 -0.93 -12.74
CA GLY A 56 -3.52 0.23 -12.22
C GLY A 56 -2.43 0.45 -13.24
N GLY A 57 -2.85 0.98 -14.38
CA GLY A 57 -2.05 1.06 -15.58
C GLY A 57 -0.84 1.97 -15.40
N SER A 58 -0.10 2.08 -16.48
CA SER A 58 1.05 2.96 -16.68
C SER A 58 0.80 4.46 -16.47
N ASP A 59 -0.41 4.87 -16.06
CA ASP A 59 -0.82 6.26 -15.85
C ASP A 59 -0.74 6.64 -14.36
N PRO A 60 0.12 7.62 -13.98
CA PRO A 60 0.21 8.11 -12.60
C PRO A 60 -1.07 8.82 -12.11
N ASN A 61 -2.04 9.10 -12.98
CA ASN A 61 -3.32 9.77 -12.66
C ASN A 61 -4.53 8.82 -12.60
N GLU A 62 -4.39 7.54 -12.95
CA GLU A 62 -5.45 6.56 -12.71
C GLU A 62 -5.65 6.40 -11.18
N PRO A 63 -6.86 6.01 -10.70
CA PRO A 63 -7.04 5.60 -9.31
C PRO A 63 -6.26 4.30 -9.07
N VAL A 64 -4.94 4.41 -8.91
CA VAL A 64 -4.00 3.29 -8.79
C VAL A 64 -4.27 2.61 -7.46
N HIS A 65 -5.00 1.49 -7.53
CA HIS A 65 -5.18 0.58 -6.41
C HIS A 65 -3.80 0.10 -5.92
N LEU A 66 -3.62 0.08 -4.60
CA LEU A 66 -2.40 -0.32 -3.92
C LEU A 66 -2.61 -1.70 -3.32
N THR A 67 -1.72 -2.64 -3.62
CA THR A 67 -1.63 -3.90 -2.89
C THR A 67 -0.73 -3.69 -1.69
N VAL A 68 -1.28 -3.79 -0.48
CA VAL A 68 -0.59 -3.44 0.76
C VAL A 68 -0.55 -4.65 1.67
N GLU A 69 0.64 -5.01 2.10
CA GLU A 69 0.88 -6.00 3.13
C GLU A 69 1.03 -5.29 4.49
N PHE A 70 0.12 -5.55 5.41
CA PHE A 70 0.12 -4.98 6.74
C PHE A 70 0.76 -5.94 7.73
N LYS A 71 1.59 -5.39 8.63
CA LYS A 71 2.40 -6.13 9.58
C LYS A 71 2.28 -5.57 11.00
N ASP A 72 2.51 -6.43 11.98
CA ASP A 72 2.56 -6.06 13.39
C ASP A 72 3.93 -5.46 13.77
N ALA A 73 4.09 -5.10 15.05
CA ALA A 73 5.32 -4.55 15.64
C ALA A 73 6.55 -5.44 15.41
N SER A 74 6.33 -6.76 15.45
CA SER A 74 7.36 -7.79 15.30
C SER A 74 7.69 -8.08 13.84
N GLY A 75 6.96 -7.48 12.89
CA GLY A 75 7.11 -7.69 11.46
C GLY A 75 6.37 -8.92 10.93
N ASN A 76 5.50 -9.53 11.72
CA ASN A 76 4.66 -10.63 11.26
C ASN A 76 3.55 -10.12 10.35
N HIS A 77 3.17 -10.94 9.37
CA HIS A 77 2.04 -10.65 8.50
C HIS A 77 0.73 -10.63 9.30
N VAL A 78 -0.01 -9.54 9.19
CA VAL A 78 -1.37 -9.42 9.76
C VAL A 78 -2.39 -9.66 8.66
N THR A 79 -2.24 -8.98 7.52
CA THR A 79 -3.18 -9.09 6.41
C THR A 79 -2.61 -8.50 5.11
N THR A 80 -3.26 -8.81 4.00
CA THR A 80 -3.02 -8.14 2.71
C THR A 80 -4.33 -7.55 2.23
N LYS A 81 -4.30 -6.30 1.78
CA LYS A 81 -5.48 -5.59 1.27
C LYS A 81 -5.15 -4.86 -0.02
N HIS A 82 -6.18 -4.69 -0.84
CA HIS A 82 -6.17 -3.74 -1.92
C HIS A 82 -6.87 -2.48 -1.42
N ILE A 83 -6.22 -1.33 -1.57
CA ILE A 83 -6.80 -0.04 -1.19
C ILE A 83 -6.73 0.94 -2.34
N ASP A 84 -7.71 1.83 -2.46
CA ASP A 84 -7.61 2.98 -3.36
C ASP A 84 -6.66 4.04 -2.80
N ARG A 85 -6.43 5.13 -3.56
CA ARG A 85 -5.61 6.27 -3.13
C ARG A 85 -6.25 7.13 -2.02
N ASN A 86 -7.49 6.85 -1.64
CA ASN A 86 -8.18 7.49 -0.53
C ASN A 86 -8.10 6.66 0.76
N GLY A 87 -7.52 5.45 0.70
CA GLY A 87 -7.43 4.54 1.85
C GLY A 87 -8.69 3.70 2.08
N ASN A 88 -9.53 3.51 1.05
CA ASN A 88 -10.67 2.60 1.11
C ASN A 88 -10.27 1.22 0.56
N ALA A 89 -10.79 0.15 1.16
CA ALA A 89 -10.63 -1.19 0.60
C ALA A 89 -11.36 -1.31 -0.76
N VAL A 90 -10.75 -2.05 -1.69
CA VAL A 90 -11.29 -2.34 -3.04
C VAL A 90 -11.21 -3.82 -3.39
#